data_AF-A0A7S0T208-F1
#
_entry.id   AF-A0A7S0T208-F1
#
_cell.length_a   1.000
_cell.length_b   1.000
_cell.length_c   1.000
_cell.angle_alpha   90.00
_cell.angle_beta   90.00
_cell.angle_gamma   90.00
#
_symmetry.space_group_name_H-M   'P 1'
#
loop_
_entity.id
_entity.type
_entity.pdbx_description
1 polymer ?
#
loop_
_entity_poly.entity_id
_entity_poly.type
_entity_poly.pdbx_seq_one_letter_code
_entity_poly.pdbx_strand_id
1 'polypeptide(L)'
;TRVTSGDYSMTDHNGTNHAIRKVCTEEAIYAGLWGGLIYGSASAAAVTAGHYFSPLVRMLSVSAKTALVVTPLFGSFFLNSELTMNACAQRRKQFDVSHIITPK
;
A
#
# COMPACT_ATOMS: atom_id res chain seq x y z
N THR A 1 -20.03 1.66 -8.44
CA THR A 1 -19.90 3.04 -8.97
C THR A 1 -18.87 3.02 -10.08
N ARG A 2 -19.29 3.40 -11.29
CA ARG A 2 -18.54 3.25 -12.55
C ARG A 2 -17.60 4.44 -12.70
N VAL A 3 -16.29 4.23 -12.67
CA VAL A 3 -15.31 5.29 -12.94
C VAL A 3 -15.22 5.47 -14.45
N THR A 4 -15.61 6.66 -14.91
CA THR A 4 -15.63 7.07 -16.31
C THR A 4 -14.21 7.19 -16.86
N SER A 5 -13.96 6.47 -17.95
CA SER A 5 -12.79 6.58 -18.81
C SER A 5 -12.63 8.01 -19.31
N GLY A 6 -11.60 8.70 -18.82
CA GLY A 6 -11.05 9.90 -19.45
C GLY A 6 -9.91 9.48 -20.37
N ASP A 7 -10.09 9.70 -21.67
CA ASP A 7 -9.11 9.54 -22.74
C ASP A 7 -7.80 10.30 -22.46
N TYR A 8 -6.71 9.57 -22.35
CA TYR A 8 -5.35 10.07 -22.62
C TYR A 8 -4.64 9.03 -23.48
N SER A 9 -4.99 9.04 -24.77
CA SER A 9 -4.26 8.35 -25.82
C SER A 9 -2.93 9.08 -26.08
N MET A 10 -1.87 8.67 -25.40
CA MET A 10 -0.49 8.85 -25.87
C MET A 10 0.07 7.48 -26.24
N THR A 11 0.02 7.21 -27.54
CA THR A 11 0.71 6.09 -28.21
C THR A 11 2.22 6.36 -28.19
N ASP A 12 2.87 5.92 -27.13
CA ASP A 12 4.30 5.58 -27.15
C ASP A 12 4.42 4.06 -27.28
N HIS A 13 5.45 3.58 -27.98
CA HIS A 13 5.86 2.15 -27.95
C HIS A 13 6.26 1.65 -26.53
N ASN A 14 6.08 2.51 -25.52
CA ASN A 14 6.20 2.31 -24.07
C ASN A 14 4.83 2.26 -23.33
N GLY A 15 3.70 2.34 -24.04
CA GLY A 15 2.35 2.53 -23.48
C GLY A 15 1.79 1.35 -22.68
N THR A 16 2.18 0.12 -22.98
CA THR A 16 1.81 -1.08 -22.20
C THR A 16 2.40 -1.06 -20.79
N ASN A 17 3.60 -0.50 -20.63
CA ASN A 17 4.26 -0.40 -19.33
C ASN A 17 3.54 0.57 -18.38
N HIS A 18 2.95 1.64 -18.90
CA HIS A 18 2.22 2.62 -18.10
C HIS A 18 0.87 2.09 -17.62
N ALA A 19 0.11 1.39 -18.47
CA ALA A 19 -1.15 0.78 -18.07
C ALA A 19 -0.93 -0.29 -16.98
N ILE A 20 0.04 -1.19 -17.16
CA ILE A 20 0.39 -2.21 -16.16
C ILE A 20 0.90 -1.55 -14.87
N ARG A 21 1.70 -0.48 -14.99
CA ARG A 21 2.21 0.24 -13.82
C ARG A 21 1.08 0.94 -13.07
N LYS A 22 0.07 1.51 -13.75
CA LYS A 22 -1.11 2.11 -13.11
C LYS A 22 -1.90 1.08 -12.33
N VAL A 23 -2.22 -0.08 -12.93
CA VAL A 23 -2.92 -1.16 -12.23
C VAL A 23 -2.14 -1.63 -11.00
N CYS A 24 -0.84 -1.90 -11.13
CA CYS A 24 0.00 -2.27 -9.99
C CYS A 24 0.05 -1.20 -8.88
N THR A 25 -0.02 0.09 -9.25
CA THR A 25 -0.04 1.19 -8.29
C THR A 25 -1.39 1.29 -7.58
N GLU A 26 -2.50 1.11 -8.31
CA GLU A 26 -3.84 1.08 -7.72
C GLU A 26 -3.99 -0.08 -6.73
N GLU A 27 -3.55 -1.28 -7.10
CA GLU A 27 -3.56 -2.45 -6.20
C GLU A 27 -2.71 -2.22 -4.95
N ALA A 28 -1.54 -1.59 -5.09
CA ALA A 28 -0.67 -1.24 -3.96
C ALA A 28 -1.35 -0.23 -3.01
N ILE A 29 -2.07 0.76 -3.55
CA ILE A 29 -2.82 1.73 -2.75
C ILE A 29 -3.98 1.04 -2.03
N TYR A 30 -4.72 0.15 -2.69
CA TYR A 30 -5.81 -0.60 -2.06
C TYR A 30 -5.30 -1.52 -0.95
N ALA A 31 -4.21 -2.26 -1.19
CA ALA A 31 -3.58 -3.11 -0.17
C ALA A 31 -3.06 -2.28 1.01
N GLY A 32 -2.43 -1.13 0.74
CA GLY A 32 -1.99 -0.19 1.75
C GLY A 32 -3.15 0.41 2.56
N LEU A 33 -4.29 0.70 1.93
CA LEU A 33 -5.48 1.22 2.59
C LEU A 33 -6.09 0.16 3.53
N TRP A 34 -6.24 -1.08 3.06
CA TRP A 34 -6.74 -2.19 3.88
C TRP A 34 -5.81 -2.50 5.05
N GLY A 35 -4.49 -2.54 4.81
CA GLY A 35 -3.49 -2.66 5.87
C GLY A 35 -3.61 -1.51 6.87
N GLY A 36 -3.59 -0.27 6.39
CA GLY A 36 -3.70 0.93 7.21
C GLY A 36 -4.96 0.96 8.09
N LEU A 37 -6.08 0.47 7.58
CA LEU A 37 -7.34 0.36 8.34
C LEU A 37 -7.24 -0.66 9.49
N ILE A 38 -6.67 -1.84 9.21
CA ILE A 38 -6.52 -2.91 10.21
C ILE A 38 -5.53 -2.46 11.30
N TYR A 39 -4.34 -1.99 10.91
CA TYR A 39 -3.32 -1.57 11.86
C TYR A 39 -3.70 -0.27 12.58
N GLY A 40 -4.35 0.66 11.90
CA GLY A 40 -4.83 1.91 12.50
C GLY A 40 -5.92 1.67 13.54
N SER A 41 -6.91 0.80 13.24
CA SER A 41 -7.97 0.47 14.20
C SER A 41 -7.45 -0.33 15.41
N ALA A 42 -6.55 -1.29 15.18
CA ALA A 42 -5.89 -2.04 16.25
C ALA A 42 -5.05 -1.13 17.15
N SER A 43 -4.27 -0.20 16.58
CA SER A 43 -3.51 0.78 17.36
C SER A 43 -4.38 1.76 18.11
N ALA A 44 -5.49 2.24 17.52
CA ALA A 44 -6.43 3.10 18.23
C ALA A 44 -7.05 2.37 19.44
N ALA A 45 -7.45 1.11 19.27
CA ALA A 45 -7.95 0.28 20.37
C ALA A 45 -6.87 0.08 21.46
N ALA A 46 -5.62 -0.18 21.08
CA ALA A 46 -4.51 -0.36 22.01
C ALA A 46 -4.17 0.94 22.78
N VAL A 47 -4.18 2.10 22.12
CA VAL A 47 -3.95 3.40 22.76
C VAL A 47 -5.10 3.75 23.71
N THR A 48 -6.35 3.48 23.33
CA THR A 48 -7.51 3.68 24.21
C THR A 48 -7.46 2.74 25.41
N ALA A 49 -7.21 1.44 25.22
CA ALA A 49 -7.04 0.50 26.33
C ALA A 49 -5.89 0.94 27.25
N GLY A 50 -4.73 1.28 26.68
CA GLY A 50 -3.58 1.78 27.43
C GLY A 50 -3.90 3.04 28.23
N HIS A 51 -4.74 3.94 27.71
CA HIS A 51 -5.18 5.13 28.42
C HIS A 51 -5.98 4.82 29.71
N TYR A 52 -6.79 3.76 29.69
CA TYR A 52 -7.58 3.33 30.85
C TYR A 52 -6.78 2.48 31.85
N PHE A 53 -5.89 1.61 31.37
CA PHE A 53 -5.19 0.64 32.21
C PHE A 53 -3.81 1.11 32.69
N SER A 54 -3.17 2.08 32.02
CA SER A 54 -1.81 2.51 32.34
C SER A 54 -1.69 4.02 32.59
N PRO A 55 -1.15 4.45 33.75
CA PRO A 55 -0.92 5.87 34.03
C PRO A 55 0.12 6.49 33.09
N LEU A 56 1.06 5.70 32.56
CA LEU A 56 2.07 6.17 31.60
C LEU A 56 1.44 6.64 30.30
N VAL A 57 0.55 5.83 29.71
CA VAL A 57 -0.15 6.19 28.47
C VAL A 57 -1.17 7.31 28.70
N ARG A 58 -1.68 7.42 29.93
CA ARG A 58 -2.56 8.52 30.33
C ARG A 58 -1.84 9.87 30.38
N MET A 59 -0.58 9.90 30.82
CA MET A 59 0.27 11.10 30.85
C MET A 59 0.78 11.55 29.48
N LEU A 60 0.71 10.71 28.44
CA LEU A 60 1.12 11.10 27.09
C LEU A 60 0.26 12.24 26.55
N SER A 61 0.92 13.22 25.93
CA SER A 61 0.27 14.30 25.18
C SER A 61 -0.56 13.73 24.01
N VAL A 62 -1.59 14.46 23.59
CA VAL A 62 -2.45 14.08 22.46
C VAL A 62 -1.61 13.80 21.20
N SER A 63 -0.57 14.60 20.97
CA SER A 63 0.36 14.41 19.85
C SER A 63 1.10 13.06 19.90
N ALA A 64 1.55 12.64 21.09
CA ALA A 64 2.22 11.36 21.27
C ALA A 64 1.27 10.17 21.07
N LYS A 65 0.00 10.30 21.52
CA LYS A 65 -1.04 9.29 21.25
C LYS A 65 -1.37 9.20 19.76
N THR A 66 -1.46 10.34 19.06
CA THR A 66 -1.66 10.32 17.62
C THR A 66 -0.47 9.72 16.88
N ALA A 67 0.77 9.98 17.31
CA ALA A 67 1.95 9.37 16.72
C ALA A 67 1.94 7.83 16.86
N LEU A 68 1.45 7.30 17.99
CA LEU A 68 1.28 5.87 18.21
C LEU A 68 0.24 5.22 17.29
N VAL A 69 -0.74 5.97 16.80
CA VAL A 69 -1.75 5.48 15.85
C VAL A 69 -1.28 5.65 14.40
N VAL A 70 -0.72 6.81 14.10
CA VAL A 70 -0.33 7.22 12.73
C VAL A 70 0.91 6.46 12.25
N THR A 71 1.90 6.25 13.11
CA THR A 71 3.14 5.54 12.76
C THR A 71 2.91 4.13 12.24
N PRO A 72 2.16 3.24 12.93
CA PRO A 72 1.88 1.91 12.41
C PRO A 72 0.94 1.92 11.19
N LEU A 73 0.07 2.94 11.07
CA LEU A 73 -0.76 3.12 9.88
C LEU A 73 0.12 3.37 8.64
N PHE A 74 1.01 4.37 8.69
CA PHE A 74 1.95 4.64 7.60
C PHE A 74 2.95 3.50 7.40
N GLY A 75 3.49 2.93 8.48
CA GLY A 75 4.39 1.78 8.38
C GLY A 75 3.76 0.63 7.61
N SER A 76 2.54 0.22 7.98
CA SER A 76 1.84 -0.85 7.25
C SER A 76 1.53 -0.46 5.80
N PHE A 77 1.16 0.79 5.53
CA PHE A 77 0.90 1.27 4.18
C PHE A 77 2.14 1.13 3.28
N PHE A 78 3.30 1.56 3.77
CA PHE A 78 4.56 1.47 3.02
C PHE A 78 4.97 0.01 2.80
N LEU A 79 4.93 -0.84 3.83
CA LEU A 79 5.27 -2.26 3.71
C LEU A 79 4.35 -2.99 2.69
N ASN A 80 3.04 -2.75 2.74
CA ASN A 80 2.10 -3.38 1.80
C ASN A 80 2.25 -2.84 0.37
N SER A 81 2.55 -1.55 0.24
CA SER A 81 2.80 -0.94 -1.07
C SER A 81 4.07 -1.51 -1.72
N GLU A 82 5.16 -1.64 -0.95
CA GLU A 82 6.39 -2.26 -1.45
C GLU A 82 6.21 -3.73 -1.79
N LEU A 83 5.50 -4.50 -0.96
CA LEU A 83 5.25 -5.92 -1.24
C LEU A 83 4.47 -6.11 -2.55
N THR A 84 3.43 -5.30 -2.75
CA THR A 84 2.58 -5.35 -3.96
C THR A 84 3.35 -4.90 -5.20
N MET A 85 4.16 -3.84 -5.06
CA MET A 85 4.98 -3.33 -6.15
C MET A 85 6.12 -4.28 -6.51
N ASN A 86 6.71 -4.96 -5.52
CA ASN A 86 7.72 -6.01 -5.72
C ASN A 86 7.11 -7.26 -6.38
N ALA A 87 5.91 -7.67 -5.98
CA ALA A 87 5.18 -8.76 -6.63
C ALA A 87 4.89 -8.44 -8.11
N CYS A 88 4.52 -7.20 -8.41
CA CYS A 88 4.38 -6.72 -9.79
C CYS A 88 5.71 -6.70 -10.57
N ALA A 89 6.81 -6.33 -9.94
CA ALA A 89 8.14 -6.36 -10.56
C ALA A 89 8.61 -7.80 -10.85
N GLN A 90 8.36 -8.75 -9.94
CA GLN A 90 8.64 -10.18 -10.16
C GLN A 90 7.84 -10.75 -11.33
N ARG A 91 6.54 -10.44 -11.41
CA ARG A 91 5.69 -10.85 -12.55
C ARG A 91 6.30 -10.39 -13.87
N ARG A 92 6.76 -9.13 -13.97
CA ARG A 92 7.44 -8.61 -15.17
C ARG A 92 8.71 -9.36 -15.52
N LYS A 93 9.57 -9.66 -14.54
CA LYS A 93 10.81 -10.43 -14.76
C LYS A 93 10.53 -11.85 -15.26
N GLN A 94 9.46 -12.49 -14.78
CA GLN A 94 9.09 -13.83 -15.23
C GLN A 94 8.61 -13.84 -16.70
N PHE A 95 7.87 -12.83 -17.16
CA PHE A 95 7.47 -12.72 -18.57
C PHE A 95 8.65 -12.44 -19.52
N ASP A 96 9.64 -11.66 -19.07
CA ASP A 96 10.86 -11.37 -19.84
C ASP A 96 11.75 -12.63 -20.01
N VAL A 97 11.95 -13.39 -18.93
CA VAL A 97 12.70 -14.65 -18.95
C VAL A 97 12.01 -15.74 -19.78
N SER A 98 10.68 -15.78 -19.77
CA SER A 98 9.90 -16.74 -20.57
C SER A 98 10.11 -16.55 -22.08
N HIS A 99 10.43 -15.33 -22.51
CA HIS A 99 10.67 -15.01 -23.92
C HIS A 99 12.08 -15.39 -24.41
N ILE A 100 12.99 -15.73 -23.48
CA ILE A 100 14.37 -16.15 -23.77
C ILE A 100 14.47 -17.70 -23.86
N ILE A 101 13.57 -18.43 -23.20
CA ILE A 101 13.67 -19.90 -23.06
C ILE A 101 12.88 -20.66 -24.14
N THR A 102 11.99 -20.02 -24.89
CA THR A 102 11.42 -20.60 -26.11
C THR A 102 12.17 -20.10 -27.35
N PRO A 103 13.26 -20.76 -27.79
CA PRO A 103 13.71 -20.61 -29.16
C PRO A 103 12.59 -21.12 -30.08
N LYS A 104 12.35 -20.32 -31.13
CA LYS A 104 11.33 -20.53 -32.15
C LYS A 104 11.46 -21.88 -32.86
#